data_AF-A0A343VZV3-F1
#
_entry.id   AF-A0A343VZV3-F1
#
_cell.length_a   1.000
_cell.length_b   1.000
_cell.length_c   1.000
_cell.angle_alpha   90.00
_cell.angle_beta   90.00
_cell.angle_gamma   90.00
#
_symmetry.space_group_name_H-M   'P 1'
#
loop_
_entity.id
_entity.type
_entity.pdbx_description
1 polymer ?
#
loop_
_entity_poly.entity_id
_entity_poly.type
_entity_poly.pdbx_seq_one_letter_code
_entity_poly.pdbx_strand_id
1 'polypeptide(L)'
;VLEPMRGYYVEPISTLDFASLYPSIMIAHNLCYSTLVKNMNEIDELNEKDVTSIQGKNHVKFVKSNVKKGVLPLIVEELIQARKKAKILMSKENNKMAKMVLNGRQLALKISANSVYGYTGASSGGQLPCLEVATTITTLGRYMIEKTKEKVEYYYNKNNGYENNAVVIYGDTDSVMVKFGTKNIEEAMKLGKDAAERISKEFISPIKLEFEKVYCPYLLLNKKRYAGLLYTNPSKYDKMDFKGIETVRRDFCMLV
;
A
#
# COMPACT_ATOMS: atom_id res chain seq x y z
N VAL A 1 0.45 -10.80 -1.82
CA VAL A 1 1.53 -10.76 -2.83
C VAL A 1 1.03 -11.55 -4.02
N LEU A 2 0.85 -10.88 -5.16
CA LEU A 2 0.42 -11.54 -6.38
C LEU A 2 1.54 -12.44 -6.93
N GLU A 3 1.18 -13.45 -7.71
CA GLU A 3 2.20 -14.25 -8.41
C GLU A 3 2.93 -13.38 -9.44
N PRO A 4 4.27 -13.35 -9.43
CA PRO A 4 5.03 -12.57 -10.38
C PRO A 4 5.02 -13.24 -11.76
N MET A 5 4.71 -12.46 -12.79
CA MET A 5 5.05 -12.81 -14.17
C MET A 5 6.55 -12.59 -14.36
N ARG A 6 7.35 -13.60 -14.03
CA ARG A 6 8.82 -13.51 -14.04
C ARG A 6 9.32 -13.20 -15.45
N GLY A 7 10.38 -12.40 -15.53
CA GLY A 7 10.98 -12.06 -16.82
C GLY A 7 11.82 -10.81 -16.79
N TYR A 8 12.42 -10.53 -17.94
CA TYR A 8 13.11 -9.29 -18.22
C TYR A 8 12.23 -8.43 -19.14
N TYR A 9 11.79 -7.30 -18.62
CA TYR A 9 10.91 -6.35 -19.28
C TYR A 9 11.74 -5.17 -19.77
N VAL A 10 11.77 -5.00 -21.08
CA VAL A 10 12.42 -3.84 -21.70
C VAL A 10 11.50 -2.63 -21.67
N GLU A 11 10.18 -2.87 -21.61
CA GLU A 11 9.18 -1.81 -21.56
C GLU A 11 9.03 -1.19 -20.16
N PRO A 12 8.62 0.09 -20.08
CA PRO A 12 8.26 0.77 -18.84
C PRO A 12 7.21 0.02 -17.99
N ILE A 13 7.53 -0.20 -16.72
CA ILE A 13 6.62 -0.78 -15.72
C ILE A 13 6.29 0.29 -14.67
N SER A 14 5.02 0.67 -14.58
CA SER A 14 4.56 1.67 -13.61
C SER A 14 4.26 1.02 -12.26
N THR A 15 4.72 1.63 -11.17
CA THR A 15 4.44 1.18 -9.81
C THR A 15 3.41 2.10 -9.17
N LEU A 16 2.28 1.52 -8.74
CA LEU A 16 1.25 2.20 -7.97
C LEU A 16 1.25 1.64 -6.54
N ASP A 17 1.27 2.50 -5.53
CA ASP A 17 1.42 2.14 -4.11
C ASP A 17 0.32 2.75 -3.24
N PHE A 18 -0.23 1.97 -2.32
CA PHE A 18 -1.22 2.47 -1.36
C PHE A 18 -0.55 3.26 -0.25
N ALA A 19 -0.91 4.54 -0.13
CA ALA A 19 -0.29 5.43 0.84
C ALA A 19 -0.67 5.04 2.28
N SER A 20 0.25 4.35 2.97
CA SER A 20 0.05 3.82 4.32
C SER A 20 -1.14 2.84 4.40
N LEU A 21 -1.09 1.78 3.57
CA LEU A 21 -2.16 0.79 3.40
C LEU A 21 -2.84 0.36 4.71
N TYR A 22 -2.14 -0.34 5.61
CA TYR A 22 -2.75 -0.87 6.83
C TYR A 22 -3.31 0.21 7.75
N PRO A 23 -2.57 1.30 8.05
CA PRO A 23 -3.12 2.47 8.71
C PRO A 23 -4.43 2.99 8.09
N SER A 24 -4.47 3.15 6.76
CA SER A 24 -5.65 3.67 6.07
C SER A 24 -6.85 2.73 6.13
N ILE A 25 -6.63 1.41 6.07
CA ILE A 25 -7.68 0.39 6.25
C ILE A 25 -8.28 0.48 7.65
N MET A 26 -7.44 0.61 8.67
CA MET A 26 -7.90 0.73 10.07
C MET A 26 -8.82 1.94 10.24
N ILE A 27 -8.48 3.07 9.63
CA ILE A 27 -9.27 4.29 9.70
C ILE A 27 -10.56 4.16 8.89
N ALA A 28 -10.47 3.76 7.61
CA ALA A 28 -11.60 3.68 6.69
C ALA A 28 -12.70 2.75 7.19
N HIS A 29 -12.33 1.63 7.82
CA HIS A 29 -13.26 0.62 8.32
C HIS A 29 -13.45 0.66 9.84
N ASN A 30 -12.92 1.69 10.53
CA ASN A 30 -13.03 1.87 11.97
C ASN A 30 -12.60 0.64 12.80
N LEU A 31 -11.50 -0.01 12.42
CA LEU A 31 -11.04 -1.27 13.00
C LEU A 31 -10.32 -1.03 14.34
N CYS A 32 -10.90 -1.52 15.43
CA CYS A 32 -10.36 -1.34 16.78
C CYS A 32 -10.86 -2.45 17.72
N TYR A 33 -10.11 -2.73 18.81
CA TYR A 33 -10.60 -3.52 19.94
C TYR A 33 -11.98 -3.05 20.44
N SER A 34 -12.18 -1.74 20.57
CA SER A 34 -13.39 -1.12 21.14
C SER A 34 -14.59 -1.06 20.20
N THR A 35 -14.41 -1.42 18.93
CA THR A 35 -15.44 -1.42 17.88
C THR A 35 -15.69 -2.82 17.31
N LEU A 36 -14.87 -3.81 17.69
CA LEU A 36 -15.08 -5.22 17.36
C LEU A 36 -16.31 -5.74 18.12
N VAL A 37 -17.25 -6.31 17.38
CA VAL A 37 -18.44 -6.97 17.92
C VAL A 37 -18.09 -8.44 18.18
N LYS A 38 -18.14 -8.87 19.44
CA LYS A 38 -17.82 -10.26 19.82
C LYS A 38 -19.07 -11.10 20.01
N ASN A 39 -20.14 -10.50 20.51
CA ASN A 39 -21.43 -11.15 20.69
C ASN A 39 -22.49 -10.42 19.86
N MET A 40 -23.35 -11.16 19.16
CA MET A 40 -24.44 -10.58 18.38
C MET A 40 -25.42 -9.80 19.26
N ASN A 41 -25.56 -10.17 20.54
CA ASN A 41 -26.40 -9.43 21.47
C ASN A 41 -25.85 -8.02 21.78
N GLU A 42 -24.57 -7.74 21.51
CA GLU A 42 -23.97 -6.39 21.67
C GLU A 42 -24.48 -5.40 20.61
N ILE A 43 -25.15 -5.90 19.57
CA ILE A 43 -25.67 -5.10 18.45
C ILE A 43 -27.18 -5.22 18.29
N ASP A 44 -27.91 -5.82 19.23
CA ASP A 44 -29.38 -5.99 19.14
C ASP A 44 -30.11 -4.64 19.04
N GLU A 45 -29.54 -3.58 19.62
CA GLU A 45 -30.05 -2.21 19.55
C GLU A 45 -29.48 -1.40 18.36
N LEU A 46 -28.55 -1.97 17.59
CA LEU A 46 -27.90 -1.31 16.46
C LEU A 46 -28.48 -1.78 15.13
N ASN A 47 -28.70 -0.82 14.22
CA ASN A 47 -29.17 -1.17 12.88
C ASN A 47 -28.03 -1.79 12.06
N GLU A 48 -28.37 -2.60 11.05
CA GLU A 48 -27.36 -3.15 10.12
C GLU A 48 -26.51 -2.05 9.44
N LYS A 49 -27.10 -0.88 9.21
CA LYS A 49 -26.40 0.28 8.64
C LYS A 49 -25.29 0.83 9.54
N ASP A 50 -25.31 0.54 10.83
CA ASP A 50 -24.38 1.03 11.83
C ASP A 50 -23.19 0.07 12.05
N VAL A 51 -23.20 -1.07 11.37
CA VAL A 51 -22.18 -2.12 11.49
C VAL A 51 -21.58 -2.39 10.11
N THR A 52 -20.27 -2.61 10.07
CA THR A 52 -19.56 -3.10 8.88
C THR A 52 -19.25 -4.56 9.08
N SER A 53 -19.83 -5.41 8.23
CA SER A 53 -19.50 -6.83 8.16
C SER A 53 -18.35 -7.02 7.18
N ILE A 54 -17.26 -7.61 7.63
CA ILE A 54 -16.12 -7.95 6.76
C ILE A 54 -16.20 -9.43 6.42
N GLN A 55 -16.32 -9.72 5.12
CA GLN A 55 -16.28 -11.09 4.62
C GLN A 55 -14.85 -11.62 4.68
N GLY A 56 -14.68 -12.79 5.29
CA GLY A 56 -13.39 -13.45 5.50
C GLY A 56 -13.58 -14.83 6.13
N LYS A 57 -12.49 -15.47 6.57
CA LYS A 57 -12.54 -16.79 7.22
C LYS A 57 -13.42 -16.80 8.47
N ASN A 58 -13.41 -15.69 9.22
CA ASN A 58 -14.31 -15.47 10.34
C ASN A 58 -15.21 -14.28 9.94
N HIS A 59 -16.53 -14.45 10.01
CA HIS A 59 -17.46 -13.34 9.85
C HIS A 59 -17.31 -12.41 11.05
N VAL A 60 -16.56 -11.33 10.86
CA VAL A 60 -16.27 -10.33 11.89
C VAL A 60 -17.01 -9.04 11.58
N LYS A 61 -17.54 -8.43 12.64
CA LYS A 61 -18.34 -7.21 12.55
C LYS A 61 -17.67 -6.12 13.36
N PHE A 62 -17.68 -4.91 12.80
CA PHE A 62 -17.16 -3.71 13.45
C PHE A 62 -18.21 -2.61 13.45
N VAL A 63 -18.40 -1.97 14.60
CA VAL A 63 -19.25 -0.77 14.72
C VAL A 63 -18.65 0.36 13.87
N LYS A 64 -19.48 1.06 13.10
CA LYS A 64 -19.04 2.18 12.26
C LYS A 64 -18.70 3.43 13.07
N SER A 65 -17.90 4.30 12.47
CA SER A 65 -17.38 5.51 13.12
C SER A 65 -18.46 6.55 13.47
N ASN A 66 -19.63 6.50 12.82
CA ASN A 66 -20.78 7.37 13.12
C ASN A 66 -21.42 7.05 14.49
N VAL A 67 -21.29 5.81 14.97
CA VAL A 67 -21.79 5.40 16.29
C VAL A 67 -20.69 5.56 17.34
N LYS A 68 -19.50 5.01 17.06
CA LYS A 68 -18.37 5.07 17.98
C LYS A 68 -17.06 5.06 17.23
N LYS A 69 -16.25 6.10 17.39
CA LYS A 69 -14.91 6.15 16.83
C LYS A 69 -13.95 5.28 17.66
N GLY A 70 -13.26 4.36 17.00
CA GLY A 70 -12.30 3.48 17.66
C GLY A 70 -11.03 4.22 18.09
N VAL A 71 -10.38 3.71 19.15
CA VAL A 71 -9.11 4.24 19.67
C VAL A 71 -7.94 4.04 18.70
N LEU A 72 -7.84 2.86 18.06
CA LEU A 72 -6.75 2.61 17.10
C LEU A 72 -6.79 3.55 15.88
N PRO A 73 -7.95 3.79 15.23
CA PRO A 73 -8.08 4.83 14.21
C PRO A 73 -7.57 6.21 14.67
N LEU A 74 -7.90 6.64 15.89
CA LEU A 74 -7.43 7.92 16.44
C LEU A 74 -5.90 7.99 16.54
N ILE A 75 -5.29 6.96 17.15
CA ILE A 75 -3.82 6.88 17.31
C ILE A 75 -3.14 6.93 15.94
N VAL A 76 -3.63 6.15 15.00
CA VAL A 76 -3.03 6.02 13.67
C VAL A 76 -3.24 7.30 12.84
N GLU A 77 -4.39 7.95 12.94
CA GLU A 77 -4.63 9.27 12.34
C GLU A 77 -3.60 10.29 12.85
N GLU A 78 -3.36 10.35 14.16
CA GLU A 78 -2.38 11.27 14.74
C GLU A 78 -0.96 11.01 14.22
N LEU A 79 -0.55 9.74 14.16
CA LEU A 79 0.75 9.34 13.61
C LEU A 79 0.90 9.71 12.13
N ILE A 80 -0.16 9.53 11.32
CA ILE A 80 -0.17 9.94 9.91
C ILE A 80 -0.06 11.46 9.79
N GLN A 81 -0.79 12.22 10.60
CA GLN A 81 -0.72 13.70 10.56
C GLN A 81 0.65 14.21 11.00
N ALA A 82 1.22 13.64 12.05
CA ALA A 82 2.58 13.96 12.49
C ALA A 82 3.60 13.65 11.39
N ARG A 83 3.45 12.51 10.70
CA ARG A 83 4.30 12.14 9.56
C ARG A 83 4.16 13.11 8.39
N LYS A 84 2.94 13.56 8.09
CA LYS A 84 2.67 14.56 7.05
C LYS A 84 3.39 15.88 7.36
N LYS A 85 3.31 16.37 8.60
CA LYS A 85 4.06 17.55 9.07
C LYS A 85 5.57 17.37 8.90
N ALA A 86 6.11 16.21 9.28
CA ALA A 86 7.53 15.90 9.10
C ALA A 86 7.97 15.89 7.62
N LYS A 87 7.15 15.34 6.71
CA LYS A 87 7.43 15.37 5.26
C LYS A 87 7.41 16.80 4.70
N ILE A 88 6.50 17.66 5.16
CA ILE A 88 6.44 19.08 4.74
C ILE A 88 7.69 19.84 5.20
N LEU A 89 8.16 19.62 6.43
CA LEU A 89 9.41 20.21 6.90
C LEU A 89 10.58 19.72 6.06
N MET A 90 10.65 18.41 5.79
CA MET A 90 11.70 17.80 4.96
C MET A 90 11.74 18.36 3.53
N SER A 91 10.58 18.67 2.94
CA SER A 91 10.53 19.24 1.58
C SER A 91 11.01 20.69 1.50
N LYS A 92 10.89 21.45 2.60
CA LYS A 92 11.33 22.85 2.69
C LYS A 92 12.81 22.98 3.08
N GLU A 93 13.43 21.90 3.52
CA GLU A 93 14.81 21.89 4.00
C GLU A 93 15.81 21.76 2.85
N ASN A 94 16.78 22.67 2.83
CA ASN A 94 17.86 22.74 1.84
C ASN A 94 19.13 22.06 2.33
N ASN A 95 19.39 22.08 3.64
CA ASN A 95 20.57 21.46 4.22
C ASN A 95 20.47 19.92 4.13
N LYS A 96 21.46 19.30 3.47
CA LYS A 96 21.49 17.85 3.23
C LYS A 96 21.43 17.03 4.53
N MET A 97 22.17 17.44 5.55
CA MET A 97 22.22 16.72 6.83
C MET A 97 20.90 16.85 7.59
N ALA A 98 20.34 18.05 7.68
CA ALA A 98 19.03 18.27 8.29
C ALA A 98 17.92 17.49 7.57
N LYS A 99 17.96 17.45 6.22
CA LYS A 99 17.02 16.67 5.41
C LYS A 99 17.13 15.16 5.69
N MET A 100 18.33 14.63 5.92
CA MET A 100 18.53 13.24 6.33
C MET A 100 17.91 12.95 7.71
N VAL A 101 18.08 13.86 8.68
CA VAL A 101 17.46 13.73 10.02
C VAL A 101 15.93 13.75 9.93
N LEU A 102 15.36 14.67 9.14
CA LEU A 102 13.92 14.76 8.91
C LEU A 102 13.38 13.52 8.17
N ASN A 103 14.16 12.94 7.26
CA ASN A 103 13.82 11.66 6.65
C ASN A 103 13.80 10.53 7.68
N GLY A 104 14.78 10.48 8.60
CA GLY A 104 14.77 9.55 9.74
C GLY A 104 13.51 9.71 10.59
N ARG A 105 13.12 10.95 10.91
CA ARG A 105 11.91 11.24 11.67
C ARG A 105 10.64 10.75 10.97
N GLN A 106 10.45 11.00 9.67
CA GLN A 106 9.25 10.53 8.97
C GLN A 106 9.23 9.00 8.82
N LEU A 107 10.39 8.35 8.69
CA LEU A 107 10.50 6.90 8.67
C LEU A 107 10.13 6.29 10.03
N ALA A 108 10.60 6.87 11.14
CA ALA A 108 10.23 6.43 12.47
C ALA A 108 8.70 6.48 12.67
N LEU A 109 8.07 7.59 12.29
CA LEU A 109 6.60 7.73 12.34
C LEU A 109 5.88 6.73 11.43
N LYS A 110 6.42 6.42 10.25
CA LYS A 110 5.89 5.36 9.35
C LYS A 110 5.94 4.00 10.06
N ILE A 111 7.07 3.67 10.68
CA ILE A 111 7.25 2.41 11.40
C ILE A 111 6.27 2.34 12.57
N SER A 112 6.17 3.38 13.40
CA SER A 112 5.22 3.43 14.51
C SER A 112 3.78 3.21 14.07
N ALA A 113 3.33 3.85 12.98
CA ALA A 113 1.98 3.64 12.44
C ALA A 113 1.74 2.19 11.99
N ASN A 114 2.71 1.59 11.30
CA ASN A 114 2.63 0.19 10.87
C ASN A 114 2.71 -0.80 12.05
N SER A 115 3.44 -0.44 13.11
CA SER A 115 3.55 -1.22 14.33
C SER A 115 2.24 -1.28 15.12
N VAL A 116 1.31 -0.32 14.95
CA VAL A 116 -0.02 -0.40 15.61
C VAL A 116 -0.77 -1.65 15.14
N TYR A 117 -0.80 -1.91 13.83
CA TYR A 117 -1.34 -3.17 13.29
C TYR A 117 -0.55 -4.38 13.83
N GLY A 118 0.79 -4.31 13.80
CA GLY A 118 1.65 -5.40 14.28
C GLY A 118 1.38 -5.76 15.74
N TYR A 119 1.10 -4.77 16.59
CA TYR A 119 0.75 -4.96 18.00
C TYR A 119 -0.53 -5.78 18.16
N THR A 120 -1.55 -5.53 17.34
CA THR A 120 -2.79 -6.34 17.36
C THR A 120 -2.57 -7.80 16.99
N GLY A 121 -1.56 -8.09 16.16
CA GLY A 121 -1.24 -9.45 15.70
C GLY A 121 -0.20 -10.19 16.56
N ALA A 122 0.37 -9.56 17.58
CA ALA A 122 1.48 -10.10 18.36
C ALA A 122 1.01 -11.11 19.42
N SER A 123 0.72 -12.36 19.02
CA SER A 123 0.30 -13.41 19.96
C SER A 123 1.39 -13.85 20.94
N SER A 124 2.65 -13.84 20.51
CA SER A 124 3.79 -14.24 21.35
C SER A 124 4.44 -12.99 21.95
N GLY A 125 4.29 -12.80 23.26
CA GLY A 125 4.87 -11.67 24.00
C GLY A 125 4.11 -10.34 23.88
N GLY A 126 3.00 -10.29 23.14
CA GLY A 126 2.10 -9.14 23.13
C GLY A 126 1.18 -9.13 24.35
N GLN A 127 0.92 -7.95 24.90
CA GLN A 127 0.07 -7.79 26.09
C GLN A 127 -1.43 -7.82 25.76
N LEU A 128 -1.82 -7.50 24.52
CA LEU A 128 -3.21 -7.41 24.11
C LEU A 128 -3.42 -7.87 22.64
N PRO A 129 -3.19 -9.16 22.31
CA PRO A 129 -3.42 -9.66 20.97
C PRO A 129 -4.92 -9.65 20.60
N CYS A 130 -5.23 -9.23 19.38
CA CYS A 130 -6.55 -9.36 18.76
C CYS A 130 -6.37 -9.74 17.29
N LEU A 131 -6.35 -11.04 17.06
CA LEU A 131 -6.10 -11.64 15.76
C LEU A 131 -7.21 -11.32 14.75
N GLU A 132 -8.43 -11.05 15.22
CA GLU A 132 -9.56 -10.64 14.40
C GLU A 132 -9.25 -9.32 13.70
N VAL A 133 -8.75 -8.32 14.43
CA VAL A 133 -8.37 -7.02 13.84
C VAL A 133 -7.21 -7.21 12.85
N ALA A 134 -6.15 -7.92 13.25
CA ALA A 134 -4.99 -8.15 12.39
C ALA A 134 -5.35 -8.91 11.09
N THR A 135 -6.16 -9.96 11.22
CA THR A 135 -6.61 -10.78 10.07
C THR A 135 -7.53 -9.98 9.17
N THR A 136 -8.41 -9.14 9.72
CA THR A 136 -9.27 -8.24 8.96
C THR A 136 -8.46 -7.27 8.11
N ILE A 137 -7.46 -6.61 8.71
CA ILE A 137 -6.60 -5.66 8.02
C ILE A 137 -5.88 -6.32 6.84
N THR A 138 -5.29 -7.50 7.06
CA THR A 138 -4.57 -8.21 5.98
C THR A 138 -5.51 -8.77 4.91
N THR A 139 -6.75 -9.13 5.26
CA THR A 139 -7.76 -9.61 4.31
C THR A 139 -8.22 -8.49 3.40
N LEU A 140 -8.54 -7.33 3.97
CA LEU A 140 -8.87 -6.13 3.20
C LEU A 140 -7.71 -5.68 2.33
N GLY A 141 -6.47 -5.72 2.83
CA GLY A 141 -5.28 -5.41 2.03
C GLY A 141 -5.12 -6.32 0.81
N ARG A 142 -5.34 -7.63 0.95
CA ARG A 142 -5.33 -8.58 -0.19
C ARG A 142 -6.44 -8.27 -1.19
N TYR A 143 -7.67 -8.10 -0.71
CA TYR A 143 -8.82 -7.75 -1.54
C TYR A 143 -8.57 -6.48 -2.34
N MET A 144 -7.98 -5.45 -1.72
CA MET A 144 -7.69 -4.18 -2.39
C MET A 144 -6.66 -4.33 -3.52
N ILE A 145 -5.63 -5.18 -3.34
CA ILE A 145 -4.66 -5.46 -4.40
C ILE A 145 -5.34 -6.18 -5.57
N GLU A 146 -6.14 -7.21 -5.29
CA GLU A 146 -6.86 -7.97 -6.31
C GLU A 146 -7.83 -7.07 -7.09
N LYS A 147 -8.62 -6.27 -6.37
CA LYS A 147 -9.52 -5.29 -6.98
C LYS A 147 -8.77 -4.24 -7.80
N THR A 148 -7.63 -3.76 -7.31
CA THR A 148 -6.79 -2.82 -8.08
C THR A 148 -6.33 -3.46 -9.38
N LYS A 149 -5.88 -4.73 -9.34
CA LYS A 149 -5.52 -5.46 -10.55
C LYS A 149 -6.69 -5.54 -11.54
N GLU A 150 -7.85 -6.01 -11.08
CA GLU A 150 -9.05 -6.11 -11.92
C GLU A 150 -9.42 -4.77 -12.56
N LYS A 151 -9.36 -3.68 -11.79
CA LYS A 151 -9.71 -2.34 -12.29
C LYS A 151 -8.69 -1.76 -13.25
N VAL A 152 -7.40 -1.99 -13.04
CA VAL A 152 -6.36 -1.60 -14.00
C VAL A 152 -6.60 -2.31 -15.33
N GLU A 153 -6.78 -3.63 -15.32
CA GLU A 153 -6.96 -4.43 -16.55
C GLU A 153 -8.30 -4.13 -17.23
N TYR A 154 -9.35 -3.82 -16.45
CA TYR A 154 -10.66 -3.42 -16.97
C TYR A 154 -10.68 -2.02 -17.57
N TYR A 155 -9.97 -1.04 -17.00
CA TYR A 155 -10.00 0.33 -17.52
C TYR A 155 -9.04 0.54 -18.68
N TYR A 156 -7.82 0.01 -18.59
CA TYR A 156 -6.75 0.27 -19.54
C TYR A 156 -6.61 -0.88 -20.54
N ASN A 157 -7.58 -1.01 -21.44
CA ASN A 157 -7.56 -2.01 -22.51
C ASN A 157 -8.00 -1.44 -23.86
N LYS A 158 -7.76 -2.20 -24.93
CA LYS A 158 -8.06 -1.82 -26.31
C LYS A 158 -9.53 -1.50 -26.55
N ASN A 159 -10.43 -2.20 -25.88
CA ASN A 159 -11.88 -1.97 -26.03
C ASN A 159 -12.31 -0.60 -25.47
N ASN A 160 -11.54 -0.06 -24.53
CA ASN A 160 -11.75 1.28 -23.97
C ASN A 160 -10.92 2.37 -24.67
N GLY A 161 -10.36 2.09 -25.85
CA GLY A 161 -9.64 3.06 -26.67
C GLY A 161 -8.16 3.24 -26.34
N TYR A 162 -7.56 2.37 -25.52
CA TYR A 162 -6.11 2.38 -25.28
C TYR A 162 -5.37 1.59 -26.37
N GLU A 163 -4.11 1.97 -26.65
CA GLU A 163 -3.31 1.29 -27.68
C GLU A 163 -3.03 -0.19 -27.32
N ASN A 164 -2.89 -0.48 -26.03
CA ASN A 164 -2.49 -1.78 -25.51
C ASN A 164 -3.39 -2.21 -24.34
N ASN A 165 -3.40 -3.52 -24.06
CA ASN A 165 -4.02 -4.06 -22.86
C ASN A 165 -3.02 -3.99 -21.72
N ALA A 166 -3.36 -3.25 -20.67
CA ALA A 166 -2.58 -3.20 -19.45
C ALA A 166 -2.65 -4.56 -18.73
N VAL A 167 -1.54 -4.94 -18.12
CA VAL A 167 -1.43 -6.17 -17.33
C VAL A 167 -0.71 -5.89 -16.02
N VAL A 168 -1.26 -6.38 -14.91
CA VAL A 168 -0.55 -6.33 -13.62
C VAL A 168 0.40 -7.51 -13.53
N ILE A 169 1.69 -7.25 -13.69
CA ILE A 169 2.73 -8.28 -13.76
C ILE A 169 3.22 -8.72 -12.38
N TYR A 170 3.00 -7.90 -11.35
CA TYR A 170 3.36 -8.22 -9.97
C TYR A 170 2.61 -7.32 -8.98
N GLY A 171 2.53 -7.77 -7.72
CA GLY A 171 2.05 -6.95 -6.62
C GLY A 171 2.66 -7.40 -5.29
N ASP A 172 3.27 -6.45 -4.56
CA ASP A 172 3.96 -6.69 -3.30
C ASP A 172 3.35 -5.85 -2.19
N THR A 173 2.72 -6.52 -1.22
CA THR A 173 2.10 -5.98 0.00
C THR A 173 1.07 -4.86 -0.18
N ASP A 174 1.49 -3.71 -0.66
CA ASP A 174 0.77 -2.45 -0.83
C ASP A 174 0.94 -1.84 -2.22
N SER A 175 1.73 -2.46 -3.09
CA SER A 175 2.02 -1.98 -4.44
C SER A 175 1.57 -2.95 -5.54
N VAL A 176 1.22 -2.40 -6.69
CA VAL A 176 0.97 -3.11 -7.95
C VAL A 176 1.88 -2.58 -9.04
N MET A 177 2.41 -3.49 -9.86
CA MET A 177 3.30 -3.18 -10.97
C MET A 177 2.59 -3.46 -12.28
N VAL A 178 2.36 -2.39 -13.04
CA VAL A 178 1.51 -2.37 -14.21
C VAL A 178 2.36 -2.20 -15.47
N LYS A 179 2.22 -3.16 -16.39
CA LYS A 179 2.70 -3.02 -17.77
C LYS A 179 1.56 -2.44 -18.60
N PHE A 180 1.64 -1.16 -18.97
CA PHE A 180 0.65 -0.51 -19.84
C PHE A 180 0.87 -0.82 -21.34
N GLY A 181 2.03 -1.35 -21.72
CA GLY A 181 2.36 -1.71 -23.11
C GLY A 181 3.00 -0.60 -23.95
N THR A 182 2.99 0.65 -23.47
CA THR A 182 3.77 1.74 -24.09
C THR A 182 5.28 1.51 -23.93
N LYS A 183 6.07 2.00 -24.89
CA LYS A 183 7.54 2.05 -24.83
C LYS A 183 8.06 3.38 -24.26
N ASN A 184 7.19 4.38 -24.10
CA ASN A 184 7.57 5.71 -23.62
C ASN A 184 7.39 5.82 -22.10
N ILE A 185 8.47 6.19 -21.40
CA ILE A 185 8.48 6.38 -19.95
C ILE A 185 7.51 7.49 -19.53
N GLU A 186 7.47 8.61 -20.26
CA GLU A 186 6.59 9.74 -19.94
C GLU A 186 5.12 9.35 -20.04
N GLU A 187 4.76 8.60 -21.08
CA GLU A 187 3.40 8.09 -21.25
C GLU A 187 3.05 7.09 -20.14
N ALA A 188 3.95 6.18 -19.80
CA ALA A 188 3.75 5.25 -18.68
C ALA A 188 3.52 6.01 -17.36
N MET A 189 4.27 7.09 -17.11
CA MET A 189 4.05 7.94 -15.93
C MET A 189 2.68 8.64 -15.97
N LYS A 190 2.22 9.12 -17.13
CA LYS A 190 0.89 9.73 -17.28
C LYS A 190 -0.22 8.72 -17.00
N LEU A 191 -0.16 7.55 -17.62
CA LEU A 191 -1.11 6.44 -17.40
C LEU A 191 -1.10 5.97 -15.95
N GLY A 192 0.07 5.85 -15.33
CA GLY A 192 0.20 5.48 -13.93
C GLY A 192 -0.45 6.49 -12.97
N LYS A 193 -0.28 7.79 -13.22
CA LYS A 193 -0.92 8.86 -12.42
C LYS A 193 -2.44 8.85 -12.59
N ASP A 194 -2.92 8.71 -13.83
CA ASP A 194 -4.35 8.61 -14.13
C ASP A 194 -4.97 7.38 -13.45
N ALA A 195 -4.33 6.21 -13.55
CA ALA A 195 -4.76 4.98 -12.91
C ALA A 195 -4.83 5.12 -11.39
N ALA A 196 -3.80 5.71 -10.77
CA ALA A 196 -3.78 5.96 -9.33
C ALA A 196 -4.96 6.83 -8.89
N GLU A 197 -5.22 7.95 -9.58
CA GLU A 197 -6.32 8.85 -9.24
C GLU A 197 -7.69 8.20 -9.45
N ARG A 198 -7.88 7.57 -10.62
CA ARG A 198 -9.14 6.93 -10.99
C ARG A 198 -9.52 5.81 -10.03
N ILE A 199 -8.58 4.92 -9.73
CA ILE A 199 -8.84 3.76 -8.87
C ILE A 199 -8.98 4.18 -7.41
N SER A 200 -8.27 5.23 -6.96
CA SER A 200 -8.45 5.76 -5.61
C SER A 200 -9.91 6.14 -5.29
N LYS A 201 -10.66 6.61 -6.29
CA LYS A 201 -12.07 7.00 -6.14
C LYS A 201 -13.01 5.82 -5.87
N GLU A 202 -12.57 4.58 -6.12
CA GLU A 202 -13.36 3.38 -5.83
C GLU A 202 -13.22 2.88 -4.39
N PHE A 203 -12.25 3.39 -3.64
CA PHE A 203 -12.00 2.99 -2.26
C PHE A 203 -12.55 4.02 -1.27
N ILE A 204 -12.86 3.54 -0.06
CA ILE A 204 -13.38 4.39 1.02
C ILE A 204 -12.24 5.28 1.53
N SER A 205 -12.49 6.58 1.65
CA SER A 205 -11.55 7.53 2.25
C SER A 205 -11.12 7.06 3.66
N PRO A 206 -9.84 7.16 4.06
CA PRO A 206 -8.73 7.86 3.41
C PRO A 206 -7.83 6.97 2.53
N ILE A 207 -8.30 5.80 2.09
CA ILE A 207 -7.53 4.91 1.23
C ILE A 207 -7.27 5.60 -0.10
N LYS A 208 -6.00 5.66 -0.50
CA LYS A 208 -5.59 6.21 -1.79
C LYS A 208 -4.40 5.45 -2.36
N LEU A 209 -4.44 5.29 -3.67
CA LEU A 209 -3.37 4.77 -4.49
C LEU A 209 -2.57 5.96 -5.04
N GLU A 210 -1.25 5.87 -5.01
CA GLU A 210 -0.35 6.91 -5.52
C GLU A 210 0.57 6.30 -6.59
N PHE A 211 0.79 7.03 -7.68
CA PHE A 211 1.88 6.71 -8.59
C PHE A 211 3.21 7.01 -7.90
N GLU A 212 4.10 6.02 -7.84
CA GLU A 212 5.40 6.17 -7.17
C GLU A 212 6.54 6.41 -8.18
N LYS A 213 6.64 5.55 -9.20
CA LYS A 213 7.80 5.48 -10.10
C LYS A 213 7.52 4.59 -11.31
N VAL A 214 8.42 4.64 -12.29
CA VAL A 214 8.52 3.69 -13.41
C VAL A 214 9.86 2.94 -13.33
N TYR A 215 9.85 1.63 -13.62
CA TYR A 215 11.06 0.86 -13.90
C TYR A 215 11.25 0.66 -15.41
N CYS A 216 12.45 0.94 -15.95
CA CYS A 216 12.76 0.72 -17.37
C CYS A 216 14.27 0.64 -17.67
N PRO A 217 14.87 -0.53 -17.95
CA PRO A 217 14.25 -1.85 -17.96
C PRO A 217 13.97 -2.37 -16.54
N TYR A 218 13.21 -3.47 -16.46
CA TYR A 218 12.79 -4.11 -15.22
C TYR A 218 13.03 -5.62 -15.25
N LEU A 219 13.74 -6.14 -14.25
CA LEU A 219 14.04 -7.55 -14.05
C LEU A 219 13.26 -8.08 -12.84
N LEU A 220 12.28 -8.95 -13.10
CA LEU A 220 11.47 -9.59 -12.07
C LEU A 220 11.85 -11.08 -11.96
N LEU A 221 12.60 -11.42 -10.92
CA LEU A 221 13.09 -12.79 -10.71
C LEU A 221 12.07 -13.62 -9.93
N ASN A 222 11.59 -13.08 -8.81
CA ASN A 222 10.77 -13.82 -7.86
C ASN A 222 9.99 -12.86 -6.95
N LYS A 223 9.11 -13.40 -6.11
CA LYS A 223 8.46 -12.63 -5.04
C LYS A 223 9.54 -11.95 -4.20
N LYS A 224 9.42 -10.62 -4.03
CA LYS A 224 10.36 -9.75 -3.30
C LYS A 224 11.81 -9.79 -3.83
N ARG A 225 12.02 -10.25 -5.06
CA ARG A 225 13.34 -10.32 -5.72
C ARG A 225 13.26 -9.73 -7.11
N TYR A 226 13.67 -8.47 -7.26
CA TYR A 226 13.62 -7.74 -8.52
C TYR A 226 14.63 -6.58 -8.55
N ALA A 227 14.94 -6.13 -9.76
CA ALA A 227 15.83 -5.02 -10.02
C ALA A 227 15.33 -4.17 -11.20
N GLY A 228 15.68 -2.90 -11.25
CA GLY A 228 15.35 -2.06 -12.40
C GLY A 228 15.96 -0.67 -12.29
N LEU A 229 16.03 0.03 -13.44
CA LEU A 229 16.35 1.45 -13.44
C LEU A 229 15.10 2.23 -13.03
N LEU A 230 15.20 2.98 -11.94
CA LEU A 230 14.10 3.72 -11.34
C LEU A 230 14.01 5.12 -11.93
N TYR A 231 12.82 5.51 -12.40
CA TYR A 231 12.51 6.83 -12.92
C TYR A 231 11.41 7.48 -12.08
N THR A 232 11.70 8.64 -11.50
CA THR A 232 10.69 9.57 -10.96
C THR A 232 10.40 10.75 -11.90
N ASN A 233 11.28 10.97 -12.88
CA ASN A 233 11.11 11.89 -14.00
C ASN A 233 11.40 11.15 -15.33
N PRO A 234 10.81 11.58 -16.46
CA PRO A 234 10.92 10.84 -17.72
C PRO A 234 12.29 10.96 -18.41
N SER A 235 13.10 11.97 -18.05
CA SER A 235 14.32 12.31 -18.78
C SER A 235 15.53 11.50 -18.37
N LYS A 236 15.66 11.16 -17.08
CA LYS A 236 16.83 10.44 -16.55
C LYS A 236 16.45 9.53 -15.40
N TYR A 237 17.03 8.32 -15.39
CA TYR A 237 16.90 7.41 -14.25
C TYR A 237 17.61 7.98 -13.02
N ASP A 238 17.00 7.79 -11.85
CA ASP A 238 17.53 8.28 -10.58
C ASP A 238 18.64 7.36 -10.07
N LYS A 239 18.39 6.04 -10.11
CA LYS A 239 19.33 5.00 -9.68
C LYS A 239 18.89 3.63 -10.18
N MET A 240 19.79 2.65 -10.07
CA MET A 240 19.42 1.24 -10.09
C MET A 240 18.84 0.86 -8.72
N ASP A 241 17.64 0.30 -8.71
CA ASP A 241 16.98 -0.18 -7.50
C ASP A 241 17.05 -1.70 -7.44
N PHE A 242 17.40 -2.22 -6.27
CA PHE A 242 17.60 -3.63 -6.02
C PHE A 242 16.75 -4.03 -4.82
N LYS A 243 15.86 -5.01 -4.98
CA LYS A 243 15.00 -5.51 -3.90
C LYS A 243 15.24 -7.00 -3.70
N GLY A 244 15.72 -7.36 -2.51
CA GLY A 244 15.87 -8.75 -2.05
C GLY A 244 16.86 -9.62 -2.80
N ILE A 245 17.61 -9.06 -3.75
CA ILE A 245 18.73 -9.74 -4.42
C ILE A 245 19.99 -9.72 -3.55
N GLU A 246 20.93 -10.58 -3.89
CA GLU A 246 22.13 -10.88 -3.11
C GLU A 246 22.96 -9.61 -2.79
N THR A 247 23.06 -8.67 -3.74
CA THR A 247 23.84 -7.42 -3.60
C THR A 247 23.37 -6.46 -2.49
N VAL A 248 22.13 -6.60 -2.01
CA VAL A 248 21.59 -5.76 -0.90
C VAL A 248 21.47 -6.52 0.41
N ARG A 249 21.82 -7.81 0.41
CA ARG A 249 21.80 -8.63 1.61
C ARG A 249 23.18 -8.61 2.29
N ARG A 250 23.17 -8.65 3.61
CA ARG A 250 24.39 -8.51 4.44
C ARG A 250 25.03 -9.85 4.83
N ASP A 251 24.42 -10.96 4.43
CA ASP A 251 24.90 -12.32 4.69
C ASP A 251 25.80 -12.87 3.58
N PHE A 252 26.04 -12.12 2.51
CA PHE A 252 26.98 -12.45 1.45
C PHE A 252 28.30 -11.68 1.61
N CYS A 253 29.39 -12.24 1.09
CA CYS A 253 30.66 -11.53 1.04
C CYS A 253 30.63 -10.44 -0.04
N MET A 254 31.50 -9.43 0.09
CA MET A 254 31.57 -8.28 -0.83
C MET A 254 31.93 -8.63 -2.28
N LEU A 255 32.41 -9.85 -2.55
CA LEU A 255 32.75 -10.31 -3.90
C LEU A 255 31.49 -10.63 -4.73
N VAL A 256 30.40 -11.01 -4.08
CA VAL A 256 29.10 -11.38 -4.68
C VAL A 256 28.24 -10.15 -4.89
#